data_AF-M0ZP47-F1
#
_entry.id   AF-M0ZP47-F1
#
_cell.length_a   1.000
_cell.length_b   1.000
_cell.length_c   1.000
_cell.angle_alpha   90.00
_cell.angle_beta   90.00
_cell.angle_gamma   90.00
#
_symmetry.space_group_name_H-M   'P 1'
#
loop_
_entity.id
_entity.type
_entity.pdbx_description
1 polymer ?
#
loop_
_entity_poly.entity_id
_entity_poly.type
_entity_poly.pdbx_seq_one_letter_code
_entity_poly.pdbx_strand_id
1 'polypeptide(L)' 'MEDPGPSKGKVNAQDIAGTWKHSIRAAYDATKAGFPGGEILAHLDQKSFKSWQKNAIIEFLGAQNIKIGKPGDFR' A
#
# COMPACT_ATOMS: atom_id res chain seq x y z
N MET A 1 16.38 27.47 17.15
CA MET A 1 15.65 26.20 16.97
C MET A 1 14.97 26.32 15.62
N GLU A 2 15.65 25.91 14.56
CA GLU A 2 15.09 25.97 13.22
C GLU A 2 14.07 24.84 13.11
N ASP A 3 12.80 25.23 13.00
CA ASP A 3 11.69 24.34 12.72
C ASP A 3 11.90 23.79 11.29
N PRO A 4 12.14 22.48 11.10
CA PRO A 4 12.21 21.93 9.77
C PRO A 4 10.79 21.88 9.22
N GLY A 5 10.38 23.00 8.60
CA GLY A 5 9.15 23.08 7.83
C GLY A 5 9.06 21.89 6.87
N PRO A 6 7.86 21.33 6.65
CA PRO A 6 7.71 20.11 5.86
C PRO A 6 8.25 20.37 4.47
N SER A 7 9.37 19.70 4.16
CA SER A 7 9.96 19.68 2.83
C SER A 7 8.88 19.15 1.88
N LYS A 8 8.22 20.06 1.16
CA LYS A 8 7.32 19.73 0.05
C LYS A 8 8.18 19.21 -1.09
N GLY A 9 8.71 18.00 -0.93
CA GLY A 9 9.20 17.20 -2.05
C GLY A 9 8.07 17.11 -3.07
N LYS A 10 8.40 17.36 -4.34
CA LYS A 10 7.44 17.31 -5.45
C LYS A 10 6.64 16.01 -5.34
N VAL A 11 5.40 16.13 -4.87
CA VAL A 11 4.47 15.01 -4.83
C VAL A 11 4.11 14.79 -6.28
N ASN A 12 4.77 13.82 -6.93
CA ASN A 12 4.30 13.36 -8.22
C ASN A 12 2.82 13.01 -8.02
N ALA A 13 1.92 13.59 -8.81
CA ALA A 13 0.48 13.36 -8.67
C ALA A 13 0.07 11.87 -8.87
N GLN A 14 1.04 11.02 -9.18
CA GLN A 14 0.96 9.59 -9.41
C GLN A 14 1.47 8.77 -8.20
N ASP A 15 2.09 9.40 -7.20
CA ASP A 15 2.51 8.73 -5.98
C ASP A 15 1.38 8.76 -4.95
N ILE A 16 1.06 7.60 -4.35
CA ILE A 16 0.28 7.58 -3.12
C ILE A 16 1.13 8.16 -2.01
N ALA A 17 1.01 9.47 -1.81
CA ALA A 17 1.69 10.17 -0.75
C ALA A 17 0.92 10.04 0.57
N GLY A 18 1.64 10.27 1.67
CA GLY A 18 1.06 10.37 3.00
C GLY A 18 0.78 9.03 3.69
N THR A 19 -0.31 8.98 4.44
CA THR A 19 -0.63 7.92 5.41
C THR A 19 -0.88 6.56 4.76
N TRP A 20 -1.30 6.50 3.51
CA TRP A 20 -1.62 5.24 2.82
C TRP A 20 -0.43 4.29 2.70
N LYS A 21 0.77 4.77 2.34
CA LYS A 21 1.98 3.93 2.30
C LYS A 21 2.27 3.30 3.67
N HIS A 22 2.12 4.10 4.72
CA HIS A 22 2.33 3.64 6.10
C HIS A 22 1.24 2.66 6.54
N SER A 23 -0.03 2.95 6.27
CA SER A 23 -1.16 2.08 6.62
C SER A 23 -1.08 0.73 5.93
N ILE A 24 -0.71 0.68 4.64
CA ILE A 24 -0.54 -0.59 3.91
C ILE A 24 0.60 -1.40 4.54
N ARG A 25 1.74 -0.78 4.85
CA ARG A 25 2.87 -1.47 5.52
C ARG A 25 2.48 -1.99 6.89
N ALA A 26 1.89 -1.14 7.73
CA ALA A 26 1.48 -1.53 9.08
C ALA A 26 0.50 -2.72 9.05
N ALA A 27 -0.47 -2.72 8.13
CA ALA A 27 -1.40 -3.83 7.96
C ALA A 27 -0.70 -5.11 7.49
N TYR A 28 0.22 -4.99 6.52
CA TYR A 28 0.99 -6.13 6.02
C TYR A 28 1.88 -6.75 7.11
N ASP A 29 2.63 -5.91 7.83
CA ASP A 29 3.56 -6.35 8.87
C ASP A 29 2.82 -6.99 10.05
N ALA A 30 1.70 -6.41 10.48
CA ALA A 30 0.85 -7.00 11.51
C ALA A 30 0.29 -8.36 11.08
N THR A 31 -0.15 -8.48 9.82
CA THR A 31 -0.65 -9.75 9.27
C THR A 31 0.47 -10.80 9.21
N LYS A 32 1.66 -10.41 8.75
CA LYS A 32 2.83 -11.28 8.69
C LYS A 32 3.29 -11.77 10.06
N ALA A 33 3.23 -10.90 11.08
CA ALA A 33 3.52 -11.28 12.45
C ALA A 33 2.47 -12.23 13.03
N GLY A 34 1.20 -12.06 12.69
CA GLY A 34 0.09 -12.92 13.14
C GLY A 34 0.04 -14.28 12.44
N PHE A 35 0.56 -14.39 11.21
CA PHE A 35 0.54 -15.60 10.38
C PHE A 35 1.94 -15.96 9.87
N PRO A 36 2.88 -16.35 10.76
CA PRO A 36 4.24 -16.69 10.36
C PRO A 36 4.25 -17.91 9.42
N GLY A 37 4.90 -17.77 8.27
CA GLY A 37 4.95 -18.82 7.23
C GLY A 37 3.75 -18.88 6.29
N GLY A 38 2.71 -18.06 6.53
CA GLY A 38 1.57 -17.92 5.63
C GLY A 38 1.88 -17.07 4.40
N GLU A 39 1.20 -17.36 3.30
CA GLU A 39 1.23 -16.51 2.12
C GLU A 39 0.24 -15.35 2.28
N ILE A 40 0.71 -14.12 2.06
CA ILE A 40 -0.11 -12.92 2.20
C ILE A 40 -0.36 -12.33 0.83
N LEU A 41 -1.64 -12.12 0.52
CA LEU A 41 -2.10 -11.42 -0.68
C LEU A 41 -2.90 -10.19 -0.30
N ALA A 42 -2.69 -9.10 -1.02
CA ALA A 42 -3.49 -7.89 -0.95
C ALA A 42 -4.69 -8.01 -1.89
N HIS A 43 -5.87 -7.67 -1.38
CA HIS A 43 -7.08 -7.50 -2.19
C HIS A 43 -7.45 -6.01 -2.25
N LEU A 44 -7.65 -5.50 -3.46
CA LEU A 44 -8.08 -4.12 -3.69
C LEU A 44 -9.57 -4.10 -4.06
N ASP A 45 -10.39 -3.54 -3.19
CA ASP A 45 -11.81 -3.36 -3.50
C ASP A 45 -12.00 -2.44 -4.72
N GLN A 46 -12.81 -2.89 -5.67
CA GLN A 46 -12.97 -2.21 -6.95
C GLN A 46 -13.79 -0.92 -6.86
N LYS A 47 -14.54 -0.67 -5.78
CA LYS A 47 -15.39 0.52 -5.66
C LYS A 47 -14.84 1.57 -4.70
N SER A 48 -13.80 1.24 -3.94
CA SER A 48 -13.24 2.10 -2.89
C SER A 48 -12.26 3.18 -3.39
N PHE A 49 -11.78 3.10 -4.64
CA PHE A 49 -10.68 3.94 -5.13
C PHE A 49 -10.92 4.49 -6.53
N LYS A 50 -10.46 5.72 -6.79
CA LYS A 50 -10.34 6.27 -8.16
C LYS A 50 -9.27 5.49 -8.95
N SER A 51 -9.37 5.47 -10.26
CA SER A 51 -8.45 4.69 -11.13
C SER A 51 -6.98 5.03 -10.90
N TRP A 52 -6.63 6.32 -10.80
CA TRP A 52 -5.24 6.73 -10.54
C TRP A 52 -4.74 6.31 -9.16
N GLN A 53 -5.63 6.29 -8.16
CA GLN A 53 -5.30 5.79 -6.82
C GLN A 53 -5.05 4.29 -6.87
N LYS A 54 -5.88 3.51 -7.56
CA LYS A 54 -5.65 2.06 -7.70
C LYS A 54 -4.29 1.77 -8.32
N ASN A 55 -3.95 2.46 -9.41
CA ASN A 55 -2.67 2.24 -10.10
C ASN A 55 -1.49 2.53 -9.17
N ALA A 56 -1.55 3.63 -8.43
CA ALA A 56 -0.51 3.97 -7.47
C ALA A 56 -0.43 2.99 -6.28
N ILE A 57 -1.56 2.38 -5.84
CA ILE A 57 -1.52 1.31 -4.83
C ILE A 57 -0.86 0.06 -5.42
N ILE A 58 -1.25 -0.32 -6.64
CA ILE A 58 -0.72 -1.50 -7.34
C ILE A 58 0.80 -1.36 -7.52
N GLU A 59 1.28 -0.21 -7.97
CA GLU A 59 2.71 0.09 -8.10
C GLU A 59 3.44 -0.01 -6.77
N PHE A 60 2.87 0.56 -5.70
CA PHE A 60 3.46 0.47 -4.37
C PHE A 60 3.54 -0.98 -3.86
N LEU A 61 2.44 -1.75 -3.98
CA LEU A 61 2.41 -3.16 -3.57
C LEU A 61 3.42 -4.00 -4.36
N GLY A 62 3.52 -3.78 -5.67
CA GLY A 62 4.52 -4.43 -6.52
C GLY A 62 5.95 -4.09 -6.09
N ALA A 63 6.24 -2.82 -5.79
CA ALA A 63 7.54 -2.38 -5.29
C ALA A 63 7.88 -2.96 -3.90
N GLN A 64 6.89 -3.33 -3.09
CA GLN A 64 7.07 -4.02 -1.82
C GLN A 64 7.07 -5.55 -1.96
N ASN A 65 6.97 -6.09 -3.19
CA ASN A 65 6.85 -7.51 -3.48
C ASN A 65 5.65 -8.19 -2.79
N ILE A 66 4.56 -7.44 -2.61
CA ILE A 66 3.31 -7.93 -2.04
C ILE A 66 2.42 -8.40 -3.19
N LYS A 67 2.00 -9.67 -3.15
CA LYS A 67 1.12 -10.25 -4.17
C LYS A 67 -0.27 -9.61 -4.12
N ILE A 68 -0.86 -9.39 -5.29
CA ILE A 68 -2.24 -8.89 -5.41
C ILE A 68 -3.11 -10.03 -5.90
N GLY A 69 -4.15 -10.36 -5.13
CA GLY A 69 -5.04 -11.49 -5.40
C GLY A 69 -6.51 -11.07 -5.59
N LYS A 70 -7.24 -11.89 -6.32
CA LYS A 70 -8.70 -11.85 -6.40
C LYS A 70 -9.31 -12.73 -5.30
N PRO A 71 -10.58 -12.51 -4.93
CA PRO A 71 -11.29 -13.38 -3.98
C PRO A 71 -11.27 -14.87 -4.35
N GLY A 72 -11.10 -15.22 -5.62
CA GLY A 72 -10.98 -16.61 -6.08
C GLY A 72 -9.58 -17.24 -5.93
N ASP A 73 -8.55 -16.44 -5.62
CA ASP A 73 -7.18 -16.91 -5.39
C ASP A 73 -6.99 -17.39 -3.94
N PHE A 74 -7.97 -17.15 -3.05
CA PHE A 74 -8.06 -17.72 -1.71
C PHE A 74 -8.70 -19.12 -1.83
N ARG A 75 -7.90 -20.18 -1.92
CA ARG A 75 -8.36 -21.58 -1.92
C ARG A 75 -7.71 -22.38 -0.80
#